data_AF-A0A434F0L2-F1
#
_entry.id   AF-A0A434F0L2-F1
#
_cell.length_a   1.000
_cell.length_b   1.000
_cell.length_c   1.000
_cell.angle_alpha   90.00
_cell.angle_beta   90.00
_cell.angle_gamma   90.00
#
_symmetry.space_group_name_H-M   'P 1'
#
loop_
_entity.id
_entity.type
_entity.pdbx_description
1 polymer ?
#
loop_
_entity_poly.entity_id
_entity_poly.type
_entity_poly.pdbx_seq_one_letter_code
_entity_poly.pdbx_strand_id
1 'polypeptide(L)'
;MAKPLLDMSAARVFFDGIFTNPRVAHPEGVAVHRDGSIWCGTETGDLLRLAADGGSVERMGGTDGFLLGIAFDSEGNCFACDLKHAAIFRWDAATGHM
;
A
#
# COMPACT_ATOMS: atom_id res chain seq x y z
N MET A 1 -8.57 -29.38 -12.49
CA MET A 1 -8.23 -28.03 -12.00
C MET A 1 -8.01 -27.13 -13.20
N ALA A 2 -8.51 -25.89 -13.17
CA ALA A 2 -8.21 -24.93 -14.23
C ALA A 2 -6.73 -24.53 -14.15
N LYS A 3 -6.04 -24.50 -15.29
CA LYS A 3 -4.67 -23.98 -15.37
C LYS A 3 -4.72 -22.44 -15.30
N PRO A 4 -3.87 -21.77 -14.50
CA PRO A 4 -3.82 -20.31 -14.48
C PRO A 4 -3.48 -19.76 -15.88
N LEU A 5 -4.02 -18.58 -16.19
CA LEU A 5 -3.78 -17.89 -17.47
C LEU A 5 -2.31 -17.53 -17.65
N LEU A 6 -1.61 -17.23 -16.54
CA LEU A 6 -0.19 -16.96 -16.50
C LEU A 6 0.53 -18.11 -15.78
N ASP A 7 1.70 -18.48 -16.31
CA ASP A 7 2.57 -19.42 -15.63
C ASP A 7 3.13 -18.77 -14.35
N MET A 8 3.21 -19.53 -13.26
CA MET A 8 3.75 -19.01 -12.00
C MET A 8 5.21 -18.59 -12.13
N SER A 9 5.96 -19.17 -13.08
CA SER A 9 7.32 -18.72 -13.42
C SER A 9 7.40 -17.30 -13.98
N ALA A 10 6.27 -16.72 -14.41
CA ALA A 10 6.20 -15.31 -14.82
C ALA A 10 6.09 -14.35 -13.63
N ALA A 11 5.77 -14.85 -12.43
CA ALA A 11 5.68 -14.05 -11.23
C ALA A 11 7.06 -13.91 -10.57
N ARG A 12 7.31 -12.75 -9.98
CA ARG A 12 8.47 -12.49 -9.13
C ARG A 12 8.06 -11.73 -7.89
N VAL A 13 8.82 -11.87 -6.82
CA VAL A 13 8.71 -10.98 -5.65
C VAL A 13 9.17 -9.59 -6.11
N PHE A 14 8.26 -8.62 -6.06
CA PHE A 14 8.60 -7.23 -6.35
C PHE A 14 9.30 -6.57 -5.14
N PHE A 15 8.81 -6.86 -3.93
CA PHE A 15 9.38 -6.39 -2.68
C PHE A 15 9.15 -7.44 -1.59
N ASP A 16 10.19 -7.81 -0.85
CA ASP A 16 10.09 -8.68 0.33
C ASP A 16 10.08 -7.83 1.61
N GLY A 17 8.89 -7.66 2.19
CA GLY A 17 8.66 -6.79 3.34
C GLY A 17 8.64 -7.52 4.69
N ILE A 18 9.01 -8.80 4.76
CA ILE A 18 8.88 -9.61 5.99
C ILE A 18 9.77 -9.07 7.12
N PHE A 19 11.00 -8.68 6.78
CA PHE A 19 12.04 -8.23 7.73
C PHE A 19 12.48 -6.78 7.54
N THR A 20 11.70 -5.99 6.79
CA THR A 20 11.99 -4.57 6.59
C THR A 20 11.52 -3.73 7.76
N ASN A 21 12.05 -2.51 7.87
CA ASN A 21 11.53 -1.48 8.76
C ASN A 21 11.25 -0.20 7.96
N PRO A 22 9.98 0.21 7.78
CA PRO A 22 8.75 -0.42 8.30
C PRO A 22 8.49 -1.81 7.69
N ARG A 23 7.78 -2.66 8.43
CA ARG A 23 7.35 -3.99 7.96
C ARG A 23 6.10 -3.85 7.12
N VAL A 24 6.05 -4.56 5.98
CA VAL A 24 4.82 -4.64 5.16
C VAL A 24 3.90 -5.70 5.77
N ALA A 25 3.24 -5.35 6.87
CA ALA A 25 2.44 -6.27 7.68
C ALA A 25 1.04 -6.43 7.08
N HIS A 26 0.78 -7.60 6.50
CA HIS A 26 -0.54 -8.00 6.00
C HIS A 26 -1.18 -6.98 5.05
N PRO A 27 -0.53 -6.65 3.91
CA PRO A 27 -1.13 -5.75 2.93
C PRO A 27 -2.32 -6.43 2.25
N GLU A 28 -3.53 -5.91 2.47
CA GLU A 28 -4.75 -6.42 1.83
C GLU A 28 -5.09 -5.73 0.50
N GLY A 29 -4.51 -4.55 0.26
CA GLY A 29 -4.72 -3.75 -0.95
C GLY A 29 -3.45 -3.06 -1.41
N VAL A 30 -3.41 -2.74 -2.71
CA VAL A 30 -2.30 -2.02 -3.33
C VAL A 30 -2.83 -1.03 -4.37
N ALA A 31 -2.18 0.13 -4.48
CA ALA A 31 -2.40 1.08 -5.57
C ALA A 31 -1.07 1.57 -6.15
N VAL A 32 -1.06 1.81 -7.46
CA VAL A 32 0.10 2.38 -8.17
C VAL A 32 -0.12 3.88 -8.30
N HIS A 33 0.81 4.67 -7.77
CA HIS A 33 0.79 6.12 -7.93
C HIS A 33 1.35 6.54 -9.30
N ARG A 34 1.04 7.76 -9.75
CA ARG A 34 1.46 8.27 -11.08
C ARG A 34 2.98 8.35 -11.28
N ASP A 35 3.76 8.37 -10.20
CA ASP A 35 5.24 8.34 -10.25
C ASP A 35 5.81 6.90 -10.34
N GLY A 36 4.94 5.89 -10.41
CA GLY A 36 5.31 4.47 -10.44
C GLY A 36 5.56 3.85 -9.07
N SER A 37 5.51 4.63 -7.99
CA SER A 37 5.60 4.05 -6.64
C SER A 37 4.37 3.21 -6.32
N ILE A 38 4.58 2.16 -5.53
CA ILE A 38 3.55 1.19 -5.17
C ILE A 38 3.18 1.43 -3.71
N TRP A 39 1.91 1.59 -3.41
CA TRP A 39 1.44 1.89 -2.06
C TRP A 39 0.54 0.81 -1.54
N CYS A 40 0.55 0.61 -0.23
CA CYS A 40 -0.34 -0.34 0.45
C CYS A 40 -0.63 0.12 1.88
N GLY A 41 -1.73 -0.39 2.43
CA GLY A 41 -2.03 -0.34 3.85
C GLY A 41 -1.43 -1.52 4.61
N THR A 42 -1.42 -1.46 5.94
CA THR A 42 -1.07 -2.59 6.83
C THR A 42 -2.16 -2.88 7.85
N GLU A 43 -2.07 -4.06 8.48
CA GLU A 43 -2.91 -4.44 9.64
C GLU A 43 -2.64 -3.61 10.90
N THR A 44 -1.54 -2.84 10.92
CA THR A 44 -1.22 -1.87 11.98
C THR A 44 -1.68 -0.45 11.65
N GLY A 45 -2.35 -0.26 10.52
CA GLY A 45 -2.91 1.02 10.12
C GLY A 45 -1.90 1.94 9.45
N ASP A 46 -0.74 1.43 9.04
CA ASP A 46 0.28 2.21 8.36
C ASP A 46 0.00 2.32 6.87
N LEU A 47 0.16 3.52 6.31
CA LEU A 47 0.19 3.75 4.88
C LEU A 47 1.64 3.71 4.41
N LEU A 48 2.00 2.72 3.60
CA LEU A 48 3.36 2.50 3.13
C LEU A 48 3.51 2.84 1.66
N ARG A 49 4.65 3.43 1.31
CA ARG A 49 5.10 3.70 -0.06
C ARG A 49 6.35 2.89 -0.37
N LEU A 50 6.29 2.11 -1.42
CA LEU A 50 7.42 1.36 -1.97
C LEU A 50 7.95 2.09 -3.21
N ALA A 51 9.27 2.17 -3.35
CA ALA A 51 9.90 2.73 -4.54
C ALA A 51 9.48 1.98 -5.81
N ALA A 52 9.46 2.69 -6.95
CA ALA A 52 9.01 2.13 -8.23
C ALA A 52 9.87 0.96 -8.74
N ASP A 53 11.11 0.86 -8.25
CA ASP A 53 12.05 -0.22 -8.54
C ASP A 53 12.02 -1.34 -7.48
N GLY A 54 11.22 -1.21 -6.42
CA GLY A 54 11.20 -2.14 -5.29
C GLY A 54 12.42 -2.06 -4.38
N GLY A 55 13.20 -0.97 -4.44
CA GLY A 55 14.44 -0.84 -3.67
C GLY A 55 14.26 -0.39 -2.21
N SER A 56 13.13 0.25 -1.87
CA SER A 56 12.88 0.79 -0.52
C SER A 56 11.39 0.83 -0.17
N VAL A 57 11.12 0.98 1.14
CA VAL A 57 9.79 1.21 1.71
C VAL A 57 9.84 2.34 2.75
N GLU A 58 8.84 3.20 2.74
CA GLU A 58 8.70 4.34 3.64
C GLU A 58 7.29 4.36 4.23
N ARG A 59 7.16 4.85 5.47
CA ARG A 59 5.86 5.09 6.10
C ARG A 59 5.42 6.52 5.81
N MET A 60 4.28 6.67 5.15
CA MET A 60 3.74 7.96 4.71
C MET A 60 2.73 8.56 5.69
N GLY A 61 2.14 7.72 6.53
CA GLY A 61 1.14 8.10 7.51
C GLY A 61 0.56 6.87 8.19
N GLY A 62 -0.47 7.06 8.99
CA GLY A 62 -1.23 5.95 9.53
C GLY A 62 -2.35 6.38 10.44
N THR A 63 -3.27 5.46 10.68
CA THR A 63 -4.51 5.68 11.42
C THR A 63 -4.52 5.01 12.78
N ASP A 64 -3.52 4.19 13.11
CA ASP A 64 -3.57 3.20 14.22
C ASP A 64 -4.76 2.22 14.05
N GLY A 65 -5.20 1.99 12.81
CA GLY A 65 -6.28 1.08 12.47
C GLY A 65 -5.83 -0.15 11.69
N PHE A 66 -6.60 -0.50 10.68
CA PHE A 66 -6.27 -1.56 9.73
C PHE A 66 -6.69 -1.09 8.35
N LEU A 67 -5.70 -0.71 7.54
CA LEU A 67 -5.92 -0.21 6.19
C LEU A 67 -6.06 -1.37 5.20
N LEU A 68 -7.22 -1.45 4.55
CA LEU A 68 -7.55 -2.50 3.59
C LEU A 68 -7.21 -2.05 2.16
N GLY A 69 -8.22 -1.62 1.40
CA GLY A 69 -8.07 -1.04 0.07
C GLY A 69 -7.67 0.43 0.11
N ILE A 70 -6.88 0.85 -0.88
CA ILE A 70 -6.49 2.25 -1.09
C ILE A 70 -6.68 2.67 -2.56
N ALA A 71 -6.85 3.96 -2.81
CA ALA A 71 -6.90 4.53 -4.15
C ALA A 71 -6.36 5.96 -4.19
N PHE A 72 -5.79 6.36 -5.32
CA PHE A 72 -5.33 7.73 -5.55
C PHE A 72 -6.34 8.54 -6.37
N ASP A 73 -6.45 9.83 -6.07
CA ASP A 73 -7.04 10.81 -6.99
C ASP A 73 -6.00 11.41 -7.96
N SER A 74 -6.45 12.31 -8.83
CA SER A 74 -5.58 12.99 -9.81
C SER A 74 -4.61 14.00 -9.19
N GLU A 75 -4.90 14.48 -7.97
CA GLU A 75 -4.04 15.42 -7.25
C GLU A 75 -2.90 14.69 -6.53
N GLY A 76 -3.09 13.40 -6.25
CA GLY A 76 -2.13 12.50 -5.60
C GLY A 76 -2.53 12.16 -4.16
N ASN A 77 -3.71 12.57 -3.70
CA ASN A 77 -4.19 12.19 -2.37
C ASN A 77 -4.53 10.70 -2.36
N CYS A 78 -4.27 10.03 -1.23
CA CYS A 78 -4.57 8.62 -1.06
C CYS A 78 -5.78 8.45 -0.14
N PHE A 79 -6.83 7.79 -0.63
CA PHE A 79 -7.99 7.41 0.16
C PHE A 79 -7.81 5.98 0.65
N ALA A 80 -8.01 5.74 1.94
CA ALA A 80 -7.79 4.44 2.56
C ALA A 80 -9.01 3.98 3.35
N CYS A 81 -9.47 2.76 3.09
CA CYS A 81 -10.53 2.11 3.85
C CYS A 81 -9.96 1.56 5.15
N ASP A 82 -10.44 2.05 6.30
CA ASP A 82 -10.00 1.60 7.61
C ASP A 82 -11.08 0.74 8.29
N LEU A 83 -10.73 -0.53 8.56
CA LEU A 83 -11.62 -1.49 9.19
C LEU A 83 -11.91 -1.17 10.67
N LYS A 84 -10.91 -0.75 11.44
CA LYS A 84 -11.03 -0.46 12.88
C LYS A 84 -11.95 0.75 13.10
N HIS A 85 -11.78 1.78 12.28
CA HIS A 85 -12.49 3.04 12.44
C HIS A 85 -13.83 3.10 11.69
N ALA A 86 -14.15 2.08 10.86
CA ALA A 86 -15.33 2.06 10.01
C ALA A 86 -15.46 3.33 9.15
N ALA A 87 -14.33 3.79 8.59
CA ALA A 87 -14.22 5.07 7.89
C ALA A 87 -13.29 4.98 6.67
N ILE A 88 -13.39 6.00 5.81
CA ILE A 88 -12.41 6.25 4.75
C ILE A 88 -11.60 7.48 5.15
N PHE A 89 -10.30 7.33 5.30
CA PHE A 89 -9.37 8.43 5.57
C PHE A 89 -8.75 8.94 4.27
N ARG A 90 -8.28 10.19 4.29
CA ARG A 90 -7.59 10.81 3.16
C ARG A 90 -6.21 11.26 3.61
N TRP A 91 -5.19 10.59 3.10
CA TRP A 91 -3.84 11.11 3.12
C TRP A 91 -3.72 12.25 2.10
N ASP A 92 -3.46 13.44 2.60
CA ASP A 92 -3.36 14.67 1.83
C ASP A 92 -1.93 14.86 1.31
N ALA A 93 -1.77 14.84 -0.01
CA ALA A 93 -0.44 14.84 -0.63
C ALA A 93 0.31 16.17 -0.47
N ALA A 94 -0.41 17.27 -0.26
CA ALA A 94 0.20 18.58 -0.09
C ALA A 94 0.78 18.76 1.32
N THR A 95 0.19 18.10 2.32
CA THR A 95 0.55 18.25 3.74
C THR A 95 1.21 17.03 4.36
N GLY A 96 1.03 15.84 3.77
CA GLY A 96 1.48 14.57 4.33
C GLY A 96 0.66 14.07 5.52
N HIS A 97 -0.52 14.65 5.78
CA HIS A 97 -1.39 14.28 6.88
C HIS A 97 -2.40 13.22 6.47
N MET A 98 -2.69 12.28 7.38
CA MET A 98 -3.70 11.22 7.23
C MET A 98 -5.10 11.69 7.65
#